data_AF-I4GTB0-F1
#
_entry.id   AF-I4GTB0-F1
#
_cell.length_a   1.000
_cell.length_b   1.000
_cell.length_c   1.000
_cell.angle_alpha   90.00
_cell.angle_beta   90.00
_cell.angle_gamma   90.00
#
_symmetry.space_group_name_H-M   'P 1'
#
loop_
_entity.id
_entity.type
_entity.pdbx_description
1 polymer ?
#
loop_
_entity_poly.entity_id
_entity_poly.type
_entity_poly.pdbx_seq_one_letter_code
_entity_poly.pdbx_strand_id
1 'polypeptide(L)'
;MLQLIIAPTARAIEQGKQLIPRIRQEFPKVKQQQELLELIETILVYKLPQVSRKEIEAMFSLSDLKQTKVYQEALEEGREEGREEGRQEGELAAKLASIPRLLVLGLNFEQIAQALELEIEQVRQATQGE
;
A
#
# COMPACT_ATOMS: atom_id res chain seq x y z
N MET A 1 11.73 22.67 -12.68
CA MET A 1 11.93 21.67 -11.61
C MET A 1 12.08 22.31 -10.24
N LEU A 2 13.11 23.14 -9.98
CA LEU A 2 13.30 23.79 -8.67
C LEU A 2 12.06 24.58 -8.17
N GLN A 3 11.34 25.22 -9.10
CA GLN A 3 10.11 25.95 -8.78
C GLN A 3 8.99 25.05 -8.24
N LEU A 4 8.89 23.79 -8.67
CA LEU A 4 7.87 22.83 -8.20
C LEU A 4 8.13 22.42 -6.73
N ILE A 5 9.42 22.32 -6.37
CA ILE A 5 9.87 21.96 -5.03
C ILE A 5 9.60 23.09 -4.04
N ILE A 6 9.81 24.35 -4.45
CA ILE A 6 9.75 25.52 -3.56
C ILE A 6 8.33 26.14 -3.52
N ALA A 7 7.51 25.95 -4.55
CA ALA A 7 6.17 26.56 -4.62
C ALA A 7 5.25 26.12 -3.47
N PRO A 8 4.30 26.96 -3.02
CA PRO A 8 3.22 26.53 -2.14
C PRO A 8 2.37 25.43 -2.79
N THR A 9 1.81 24.52 -1.98
CA THR A 9 1.02 23.36 -2.45
C THR A 9 -0.07 23.73 -3.47
N ALA A 10 -0.80 24.83 -3.23
CA ALA A 10 -1.82 25.33 -4.15
C ALA A 10 -1.27 25.71 -5.55
N ARG A 11 0.00 26.14 -5.63
CA ARG A 11 0.67 26.49 -6.90
C ARG A 11 1.37 25.29 -7.55
N ALA A 12 1.70 24.26 -6.78
CA ALA A 12 2.35 23.06 -7.31
C ALA A 12 1.48 22.34 -8.34
N ILE A 13 0.15 22.33 -8.14
CA ILE A 13 -0.80 21.73 -9.08
C ILE A 13 -0.79 22.48 -10.42
N GLU A 14 -0.98 23.80 -10.39
CA GLU A 14 -0.99 24.62 -11.61
C GLU A 14 0.35 24.54 -12.36
N GLN A 15 1.46 24.57 -11.63
CA GLN A 15 2.78 24.41 -12.24
C GLN A 15 2.96 23.02 -12.85
N GLY A 16 2.50 21.94 -12.20
CA GLY A 16 2.55 20.58 -12.75
C GLY A 16 1.78 20.48 -14.07
N LYS A 17 0.57 21.06 -14.12
CA LYS A 17 -0.27 21.08 -15.34
C LYS A 17 0.40 21.82 -16.51
N GLN A 18 1.24 22.81 -16.23
CA GLN A 18 1.98 23.54 -17.26
C GLN A 18 3.29 22.85 -17.67
N LEU A 19 3.99 22.22 -16.72
CA LEU A 19 5.33 21.66 -16.96
C LEU A 19 5.28 20.33 -17.72
N ILE A 20 4.28 19.48 -17.41
CA ILE A 20 4.18 18.13 -17.96
C ILE A 20 3.97 18.15 -19.49
N PRO A 21 3.06 18.95 -20.07
CA PRO A 21 2.94 19.08 -21.51
C PRO A 21 4.21 19.59 -22.19
N ARG A 22 4.92 20.54 -21.56
CA ARG A 22 6.19 21.08 -22.10
C ARG A 22 7.27 20.01 -22.18
N ILE A 23 7.40 19.18 -21.15
CA ILE A 23 8.36 18.07 -21.19
C ILE A 23 8.05 17.10 -22.32
N ARG A 24 6.76 16.79 -22.52
CA ARG A 24 6.33 15.92 -23.63
C ARG A 24 6.64 16.49 -25.01
N GLN A 25 6.66 17.82 -25.15
CA GLN A 25 6.93 18.51 -26.41
C GLN A 25 8.43 18.74 -26.65
N GLU A 26 9.16 19.17 -25.61
CA GLU A 26 10.57 19.57 -25.70
C GLU A 26 11.53 18.37 -25.67
N PHE A 27 11.11 17.24 -25.09
CA PHE A 27 11.93 16.03 -24.97
C PHE A 27 11.28 14.86 -25.73
N PRO A 28 11.44 14.77 -27.07
CA PRO A 28 10.88 13.68 -27.86
C PRO A 28 11.62 12.34 -27.64
N LYS A 29 12.78 12.35 -26.97
CA LYS A 29 13.50 11.13 -26.59
C LYS A 29 12.80 10.48 -25.40
N VAL A 30 12.16 9.33 -25.66
CA VAL A 30 11.36 8.56 -24.69
C VAL A 30 12.02 8.43 -23.32
N LYS A 31 13.31 8.05 -23.27
CA LYS A 31 14.02 7.83 -21.99
C LYS A 31 14.15 9.11 -21.15
N GLN A 32 14.60 10.23 -21.74
CA GLN A 32 14.79 11.49 -21.02
C GLN A 32 13.44 12.09 -20.60
N GLN A 33 12.42 11.93 -21.44
CA GLN A 33 11.06 12.32 -21.14
C GLN A 33 10.51 11.57 -19.93
N GLN A 34 10.69 10.25 -19.89
CA GLN A 34 10.27 9.39 -18.78
C GLN A 34 10.97 9.79 -17.47
N GLU A 35 12.29 9.95 -17.48
CA GLU A 35 13.07 10.34 -16.29
C GLU A 35 12.61 11.69 -15.71
N LEU A 36 12.31 12.68 -16.56
CA LEU A 36 11.81 13.99 -16.10
C LEU A 36 10.38 13.92 -15.56
N LEU A 37 9.51 13.12 -16.18
CA LEU A 37 8.15 12.92 -15.71
C LEU A 37 8.12 12.16 -14.36
N GLU A 38 8.97 11.16 -14.18
CA GLU A 38 9.17 10.43 -12.92
C GLU A 38 9.65 11.36 -11.79
N LEU A 39 10.57 12.27 -12.09
CA LEU A 39 11.01 13.26 -11.12
C LEU A 39 9.89 14.23 -10.73
N ILE A 40 9.06 14.68 -11.68
CA ILE A 40 7.91 15.54 -11.38
C ILE A 40 6.89 14.82 -10.51
N GLU A 41 6.55 13.58 -10.85
CA GLU A 41 5.67 12.77 -10.04
C GLU A 41 6.18 12.68 -8.61
N THR A 42 7.45 12.29 -8.45
CA THR A 42 8.07 12.17 -7.13
C THR A 42 7.87 13.45 -6.33
N ILE A 43 8.20 14.61 -6.92
CA ILE A 43 8.00 15.91 -6.26
C ILE A 43 6.52 16.14 -5.91
N LEU A 44 5.58 15.83 -6.80
CA LEU A 44 4.15 16.03 -6.57
C LEU A 44 3.60 15.16 -5.45
N VAL A 45 3.99 13.88 -5.37
CA VAL A 45 3.61 12.96 -4.28
C VAL A 45 4.08 13.51 -2.94
N TYR A 46 5.33 13.96 -2.84
CA TYR A 46 5.85 14.58 -1.62
C TYR A 46 5.18 15.92 -1.30
N LYS A 47 4.80 16.71 -2.31
CA LYS A 47 4.21 18.04 -2.12
C LYS A 47 2.72 18.01 -1.81
N LEU A 48 2.03 16.95 -2.23
CA LEU A 48 0.59 16.74 -2.11
C LEU A 48 0.30 15.47 -1.29
N PRO A 49 0.75 15.37 -0.03
CA PRO A 49 0.66 14.13 0.75
C PRO A 49 -0.78 13.69 1.07
N GLN A 50 -1.75 14.60 0.92
CA GLN A 50 -3.17 14.35 1.16
C GLN A 50 -3.93 14.01 -0.14
N VAL A 51 -3.26 14.03 -1.29
CA VAL A 51 -3.86 13.67 -2.58
C VAL A 51 -3.37 12.28 -2.94
N SER A 52 -4.29 11.38 -3.25
CA SER A 52 -3.91 10.02 -3.61
C SER A 52 -3.14 10.01 -4.93
N ARG A 53 -2.26 9.01 -5.10
CA ARG A 53 -1.51 8.86 -6.35
C ARG A 53 -2.43 8.72 -7.57
N LYS A 54 -3.56 8.02 -7.44
CA LYS A 54 -4.57 7.90 -8.51
C LYS A 54 -5.16 9.25 -8.91
N GLU A 55 -5.40 10.13 -7.94
CA GLU A 55 -5.88 11.48 -8.22
C GLU A 55 -4.80 12.32 -8.89
N ILE A 56 -3.53 12.19 -8.48
CA ILE A 56 -2.39 12.83 -9.17
C ILE A 56 -2.30 12.33 -10.63
N GLU A 57 -2.34 11.01 -10.85
CA GLU A 57 -2.36 10.41 -12.20
C GLU A 57 -3.48 11.00 -13.07
N ALA A 58 -4.68 11.07 -12.53
CA ALA A 58 -5.84 11.61 -13.23
C ALA A 58 -5.69 13.11 -13.53
N MET A 59 -5.27 13.90 -12.55
CA MET A 59 -5.10 15.35 -12.67
C MET A 59 -4.06 15.75 -13.71
N PHE A 60 -3.03 14.94 -13.90
CA PHE A 60 -1.91 15.24 -14.79
C PHE A 60 -1.84 14.33 -16.03
N SER A 61 -2.80 13.42 -16.20
CA SER A 61 -2.83 12.43 -17.29
C SER A 61 -1.52 11.66 -17.42
N LEU A 62 -0.96 11.28 -16.27
CA LEU A 62 0.29 10.54 -16.17
C LEU A 62 -0.06 9.04 -16.13
N SER A 63 -0.33 8.44 -17.28
CA SER A 63 -0.67 7.01 -17.35
C SER A 63 0.54 6.09 -17.14
N ASP A 64 1.75 6.63 -17.19
CA ASP A 64 3.02 5.89 -17.15
C ASP A 64 3.62 5.77 -15.73
N LEU A 65 2.96 6.30 -14.70
CA LEU A 65 3.50 6.35 -13.33
C LEU A 65 3.82 4.98 -12.73
N LYS A 66 3.15 3.93 -13.20
CA LYS A 66 3.39 2.54 -12.78
C LYS A 66 4.73 1.97 -13.24
N GLN A 67 5.41 2.64 -14.17
CA GLN A 67 6.71 2.20 -14.69
C GLN A 67 7.89 2.75 -13.91
N THR A 68 7.66 3.67 -12.96
CA THR A 68 8.72 4.24 -12.13
C THR A 68 9.29 3.20 -11.18
N LYS A 69 10.59 3.26 -10.91
CA LYS A 69 11.23 2.30 -9.99
C LYS A 69 10.64 2.40 -8.59
N VAL A 70 10.44 3.64 -8.13
CA VAL A 70 9.84 3.93 -6.83
C VAL A 70 8.44 3.34 -6.70
N TYR A 71 7.62 3.35 -7.76
CA TYR A 71 6.32 2.72 -7.73
C TYR A 71 6.41 1.19 -7.65
N GLN A 72 7.33 0.59 -8.39
CA GLN A 72 7.52 -0.86 -8.39
C GLN A 72 8.01 -1.35 -7.03
N GLU A 73 8.97 -0.65 -6.42
CA GLU A 73 9.48 -0.92 -5.08
C GLU A 73 8.35 -0.82 -4.05
N ALA A 74 7.60 0.28 -4.02
CA ALA A 74 6.48 0.44 -3.08
C ALA A 74 5.36 -0.60 -3.28
N LEU A 75 5.12 -1.02 -4.53
CA LEU A 75 4.14 -2.08 -4.83
C LEU A 75 4.65 -3.47 -4.39
N GLU A 76 5.95 -3.71 -4.49
CA GLU A 76 6.60 -4.94 -4.04
C GLU A 76 6.60 -5.03 -2.51
N GLU A 77 7.03 -3.98 -1.82
CA GLU A 77 6.94 -3.86 -0.36
C GLU A 77 5.52 -4.11 0.15
N GLY A 78 4.52 -3.42 -0.40
CA GLY A 78 3.13 -3.62 0.00
C GLY A 78 2.57 -5.03 -0.29
N ARG A 79 3.13 -5.74 -1.28
CA ARG A 79 2.78 -7.15 -1.55
C ARG A 79 3.45 -8.10 -0.57
N GLU A 80 4.66 -7.79 -0.12
CA GLU A 80 5.35 -8.57 0.91
C GLU A 80 4.65 -8.41 2.25
N GLU A 81 4.40 -7.17 2.69
CA GLU A 81 3.65 -6.86 3.91
C GLU A 81 2.28 -7.55 3.89
N GLY A 82 1.49 -7.39 2.81
CA GLY A 82 0.17 -8.01 2.72
C GLY A 82 0.19 -9.55 2.70
N ARG A 83 1.28 -10.17 2.21
CA ARG A 83 1.45 -11.63 2.31
C ARG A 83 1.77 -12.06 3.73
N GLU A 84 2.58 -11.29 4.43
CA GLU A 84 2.95 -11.59 5.81
C GLU A 84 1.75 -11.42 6.74
N GLU A 85 1.03 -10.30 6.65
CA GLU A 85 -0.22 -10.07 7.38
C GLU A 85 -1.25 -11.17 7.07
N GLY A 86 -1.49 -11.47 5.79
CA GLY A 86 -2.44 -12.52 5.40
C GLY A 86 -2.04 -13.91 5.89
N ARG A 87 -0.73 -14.20 6.04
CA ARG A 87 -0.25 -15.46 6.61
C ARG A 87 -0.55 -15.52 8.10
N GLN A 88 -0.27 -14.45 8.84
CA GLN A 88 -0.53 -14.37 10.28
C GLN A 88 -2.04 -14.45 10.59
N GLU A 89 -2.85 -13.70 9.85
CA GLU A 89 -4.32 -13.75 9.96
C GLU A 89 -4.86 -15.14 9.62
N GLY A 90 -4.35 -15.77 8.54
CA GLY A 90 -4.74 -17.10 8.13
C GLY A 90 -4.37 -18.18 9.15
N GLU A 91 -3.19 -18.08 9.76
CA GLU A 91 -2.77 -18.98 10.83
C GLU A 91 -3.68 -18.84 12.07
N LEU A 92 -3.95 -17.60 12.49
CA LEU A 92 -4.86 -17.35 13.61
C LEU A 92 -6.27 -17.87 13.31
N ALA A 93 -6.81 -17.58 12.13
CA ALA A 93 -8.13 -18.08 11.71
C ALA A 93 -8.19 -19.61 11.70
N ALA A 94 -7.14 -20.29 11.23
CA ALA A 94 -7.07 -21.75 11.23
C ALA A 94 -7.01 -22.32 12.66
N LYS A 95 -6.22 -21.70 13.55
CA LYS A 95 -6.17 -22.07 14.97
C LYS A 95 -7.56 -21.94 15.60
N LEU A 96 -8.22 -20.80 15.45
CA LEU A 96 -9.57 -20.55 15.99
C LEU A 96 -10.61 -21.54 15.45
N ALA A 97 -10.61 -21.79 14.14
CA ALA A 97 -11.53 -22.73 13.50
C ALA A 97 -11.33 -24.19 13.94
N SER A 98 -10.16 -24.54 14.50
CA SER A 98 -9.89 -25.89 15.02
C SER A 98 -10.47 -26.14 16.42
N ILE A 99 -10.75 -25.08 17.18
CA ILE A 99 -11.17 -25.14 18.60
C ILE A 99 -12.39 -26.04 18.82
N PRO A 100 -13.51 -25.92 18.05
CA PRO A 100 -14.68 -26.77 18.28
C PRO A 100 -14.36 -28.27 18.19
N ARG A 101 -13.47 -28.65 17.27
CA ARG A 101 -13.06 -30.05 17.10
C ARG A 101 -12.21 -30.55 18.27
N LEU A 102 -11.32 -29.70 18.79
CA LEU A 102 -10.49 -30.03 19.96
C LEU A 102 -11.35 -30.20 21.21
N LEU A 103 -12.41 -29.41 21.36
CA LEU A 103 -13.39 -29.58 22.43
C LEU A 103 -14.14 -30.91 22.33
N VAL A 104 -14.58 -31.29 21.12
CA VAL A 104 -15.21 -32.59 20.87
C VAL A 104 -14.27 -33.76 21.22
N LEU A 105 -12.95 -33.57 21.06
CA LEU A 105 -11.93 -34.55 21.46
C LEU A 105 -11.64 -34.55 22.98
N GLY A 106 -12.32 -33.71 23.75
CA GLY A 106 -12.27 -33.70 25.22
C GLY A 106 -11.15 -32.83 25.82
N LEU A 107 -10.49 -31.99 25.03
CA LEU A 107 -9.53 -31.03 25.57
C LEU A 107 -10.26 -29.89 26.29
N ASN A 108 -9.70 -29.41 27.40
CA ASN A 108 -10.20 -28.21 28.07
C ASN A 108 -9.62 -26.93 27.46
N PHE A 109 -10.13 -25.76 27.88
CA PHE A 109 -9.75 -24.48 27.31
C PHE A 109 -8.27 -24.14 27.54
N GLU A 110 -7.73 -24.47 28.71
CA GLU A 110 -6.32 -24.27 29.06
C GLU A 110 -5.39 -25.10 28.17
N GLN A 111 -5.75 -26.35 27.91
CA GLN A 111 -5.01 -27.26 27.03
C GLN A 111 -5.07 -26.79 25.57
N ILE A 112 -6.22 -26.30 25.11
CA ILE A 112 -6.38 -25.78 23.74
C ILE A 112 -5.58 -24.48 23.57
N ALA A 113 -5.66 -23.56 24.54
CA ALA A 113 -4.88 -22.34 24.55
C ALA A 113 -3.38 -22.64 24.46
N GLN A 114 -2.90 -23.58 25.27
CA GLN A 114 -1.51 -24.02 25.23
C GLN A 114 -1.14 -24.69 23.88
N ALA A 115 -1.98 -25.59 23.36
CA ALA A 115 -1.68 -26.34 22.14
C ALA A 115 -1.70 -25.48 20.87
N LEU A 116 -2.52 -24.44 20.84
CA LEU A 116 -2.65 -23.52 19.70
C LEU A 116 -1.83 -22.24 19.88
N GLU A 117 -1.15 -22.08 21.02
CA GLU A 117 -0.44 -20.85 21.38
C GLU A 117 -1.37 -19.62 21.31
N LEU A 118 -2.56 -19.76 21.89
CA LEU A 118 -3.58 -18.72 21.97
C LEU A 118 -3.77 -18.28 23.41
N GLU A 119 -4.24 -17.04 23.59
CA GLU A 119 -4.76 -16.59 24.88
C GLU A 119 -6.05 -17.33 25.22
N ILE A 120 -6.26 -17.63 26.50
CA ILE A 120 -7.44 -18.37 26.94
C ILE A 120 -8.75 -17.62 26.60
N GLU A 121 -8.70 -16.29 26.58
CA GLU A 121 -9.84 -15.45 26.17
C GLU A 121 -10.17 -15.60 24.69
N GLN A 122 -9.17 -15.74 23.81
CA GLN A 122 -9.40 -16.02 22.39
C GLN A 122 -10.09 -17.37 22.20
N VAL A 123 -9.69 -18.37 22.99
CA VAL A 123 -10.33 -19.69 22.98
C VAL A 123 -11.78 -19.61 23.44
N ARG A 124 -12.07 -18.86 24.50
CA ARG A 124 -13.43 -18.64 25.00
C ARG A 124 -14.30 -17.94 23.96
N GLN A 125 -13.82 -16.84 23.38
CA GLN A 125 -14.56 -16.06 22.39
C GLN A 125 -14.92 -16.88 21.14
N ALA A 126 -14.02 -17.74 20.68
CA ALA A 126 -14.27 -18.63 19.53
C ALA A 126 -15.43 -19.62 19.75
N THR A 127 -15.85 -19.83 21.00
CA THR A 127 -16.97 -20.71 21.37
C THR A 127 -18.25 -19.95 21.72
N GLN A 128 -18.19 -18.62 21.87
CA GLN A 128 -19.32 -17.76 22.24
C GLN A 128 -20.00 -17.09 21.04
N GLY A 129 -19.46 -17.28 19.84
CA GLY A 129 -20.00 -16.75 18.58
C GLY A 129 -20.76 -17.81 17.78
N GLU A 130 -21.85 -18.35 18.33
CA GLU A 130 -22.96 -18.97 17.58
C GLU A 130 -24.31 -18.55 18.20
#